data_AF-A0A259S433-F1
#
_entry.id   AF-A0A259S433-F1
#
_cell.length_a   1.000
_cell.length_b   1.000
_cell.length_c   1.000
_cell.angle_alpha   90.00
_cell.angle_beta   90.00
_cell.angle_gamma   90.00
#
_symmetry.space_group_name_H-M   'P 1'
#
loop_
_entity.id
_entity.type
_entity.pdbx_description
1 polymer ?
#
loop_
_entity_poly.entity_id
_entity_poly.type
_entity_poly.pdbx_seq_one_letter_code
_entity_poly.pdbx_strand_id
1 'polypeptide(L)'
;MELTPRRLRFGGDYNPEQWPSDVWDEDVTRMKQAGVTTATVAVFAWARLEPYPGVYDTAWLDDVLDRLHAGGVRVLLATATASPPVWLARDFPDTLPVSENGVRLEFGSRQQYSPASATYREHALRLVEMLAQRYGQHPAVEGWHVNNEYGCHVPYSYDEESAAAFRTWLQARYGTVEELNRAWGTAFWSQLYTSFDQVEPPRAAPTFRNPTQLLDWDRFGS
;
A
#
# COMPACT_ATOMS: atom_id res chain seq x y z
N MET A 1 26.69 26.78 7.31
CA MET A 1 26.01 25.64 6.67
C MET A 1 26.05 25.89 5.17
N GLU A 2 27.09 25.39 4.49
CA GLU A 2 27.19 25.51 3.03
C GLU A 2 26.03 24.74 2.40
N LEU A 3 25.18 25.46 1.68
CA LEU A 3 24.15 24.86 0.86
C LEU A 3 24.87 24.10 -0.25
N THR A 4 24.87 22.76 -0.16
CA THR A 4 25.27 21.89 -1.26
C THR A 4 24.46 22.35 -2.48
N PRO A 5 25.11 22.67 -3.61
CA PRO A 5 24.39 23.20 -4.78
C PRO A 5 23.22 22.28 -5.12
N ARG A 6 22.04 22.86 -5.40
CA ARG A 6 20.82 22.12 -5.76
C ARG A 6 21.12 21.17 -6.91
N ARG A 7 21.39 19.91 -6.58
CA ARG A 7 21.66 18.85 -7.54
C ARG A 7 20.33 18.16 -7.86
N LEU A 8 20.01 18.02 -9.13
CA LEU A 8 18.85 17.25 -9.56
C LEU A 8 18.96 15.83 -9.01
N ARG A 9 17.83 15.31 -8.52
CA ARG A 9 17.70 13.94 -8.07
C ARG A 9 17.59 13.05 -9.30
N PHE A 10 18.49 12.09 -9.43
CA PHE A 10 18.62 11.21 -10.59
C PHE A 10 18.99 9.80 -10.12
N GLY A 11 18.24 8.81 -10.61
CA GLY A 11 18.37 7.40 -10.26
C GLY A 11 17.02 6.70 -10.43
N GLY A 12 16.72 5.75 -9.55
CA GLY A 12 15.47 4.98 -9.61
C GLY A 12 15.41 3.92 -8.52
N ASP A 13 14.51 2.94 -8.70
CA ASP A 13 14.38 1.80 -7.81
C ASP A 13 15.65 0.94 -7.82
N TYR A 14 16.14 0.63 -6.63
CA TYR A 14 17.27 -0.24 -6.39
C TYR A 14 16.85 -1.34 -5.41
N ASN A 15 16.97 -2.60 -5.85
CA ASN A 15 16.49 -3.78 -5.12
C ASN A 15 17.67 -4.69 -4.74
N PRO A 16 18.53 -4.27 -3.81
CA PRO A 16 19.72 -5.03 -3.41
C PRO A 16 19.37 -6.39 -2.80
N GLU A 17 18.16 -6.57 -2.25
CA GLU A 17 17.67 -7.84 -1.72
C GLU A 17 17.54 -8.95 -2.78
N GLN A 18 17.62 -8.61 -4.08
CA GLN A 18 17.60 -9.57 -5.19
C GLN A 18 19.00 -10.04 -5.60
N TRP A 19 20.07 -9.43 -5.06
CA TRP A 19 21.44 -9.67 -5.47
C TRP A 19 22.33 -9.98 -4.26
N PRO A 20 23.35 -10.84 -4.41
CA PRO A 20 24.32 -11.08 -3.35
C PRO A 20 25.13 -9.81 -3.05
N SER A 21 25.68 -9.74 -1.84
CA SER A 21 26.29 -8.52 -1.31
C SER A 21 27.55 -8.04 -2.05
N ASP A 22 28.21 -8.92 -2.81
CA ASP A 22 29.33 -8.57 -3.66
C ASP A 22 28.92 -7.69 -4.86
N VAL A 23 27.67 -7.76 -5.30
CA VAL A 23 27.13 -6.90 -6.37
C VAL A 23 26.91 -5.46 -5.86
N TRP A 24 26.61 -5.27 -4.58
CA TRP A 24 26.26 -3.95 -4.04
C TRP A 24 27.41 -2.93 -4.14
N ASP A 25 28.67 -3.37 -3.95
CA ASP A 25 29.84 -2.49 -4.12
C ASP A 25 30.04 -2.06 -5.57
N GLU A 26 29.80 -2.99 -6.50
CA GLU A 26 29.86 -2.71 -7.92
C GLU A 26 28.75 -1.73 -8.33
N ASP A 27 27.54 -1.92 -7.80
CA ASP A 27 26.41 -1.02 -8.03
C ASP A 27 26.71 0.40 -7.57
N VAL A 28 27.21 0.59 -6.35
CA VAL A 28 27.59 1.92 -5.83
C VAL A 28 28.67 2.57 -6.70
N THR A 29 29.64 1.77 -7.17
CA THR A 29 30.68 2.25 -8.10
C THR A 29 30.09 2.70 -9.43
N ARG A 30 29.17 1.91 -10.01
CA ARG A 30 28.50 2.23 -11.27
C ARG A 30 27.54 3.42 -11.14
N MET A 31 26.82 3.54 -10.02
CA MET A 31 25.99 4.70 -9.69
C MET A 31 26.80 5.99 -9.68
N LYS A 32 27.98 5.98 -9.03
CA LYS A 32 28.92 7.13 -9.05
C LYS A 32 29.34 7.49 -10.47
N GLN A 33 29.72 6.51 -11.28
CA GLN A 33 30.15 6.72 -12.67
C GLN A 33 29.02 7.28 -13.55
N ALA A 34 27.78 6.81 -13.35
CA ALA A 34 26.59 7.27 -14.06
C ALA A 34 26.06 8.62 -13.53
N GLY A 35 26.58 9.13 -12.41
CA GLY A 35 26.12 10.36 -11.79
C GLY A 35 24.76 10.22 -11.07
N VAL A 36 24.39 9.01 -10.66
CA VAL A 36 23.21 8.76 -9.81
C VAL A 36 23.40 9.49 -8.48
N THR A 37 22.35 10.19 -8.05
CA THR A 37 22.34 10.99 -6.81
C THR A 37 21.37 10.43 -5.77
N THR A 38 20.37 9.66 -6.19
CA THR A 38 19.35 9.10 -5.29
C THR A 38 18.89 7.73 -5.75
N ALA A 39 18.60 6.84 -4.81
CA ALA A 39 17.97 5.54 -5.06
C ALA A 39 16.73 5.36 -4.18
N THR A 40 15.70 4.69 -4.70
CA THR A 40 14.55 4.22 -3.90
C THR A 40 14.80 2.77 -3.51
N VAL A 41 14.76 2.44 -2.22
CA VAL A 41 15.11 1.11 -1.73
C VAL A 41 14.00 0.49 -0.89
N ALA A 42 13.98 -0.84 -0.84
CA ALA A 42 13.11 -1.64 0.01
C ALA A 42 11.60 -1.54 -0.30
N VAL A 43 11.22 -1.21 -1.55
CA VAL A 43 9.81 -1.05 -1.95
C VAL A 43 8.97 -2.31 -1.69
N PHE A 44 9.53 -3.48 -2.01
CA PHE A 44 8.85 -4.78 -1.84
C PHE A 44 9.56 -5.69 -0.82
N ALA A 45 10.30 -5.10 0.14
CA ALA A 45 11.18 -5.87 1.02
C ALA A 45 10.53 -6.35 2.32
N TRP A 46 9.20 -6.29 2.50
CA TRP A 46 8.54 -6.68 3.75
C TRP A 46 8.93 -8.10 4.19
N ALA A 47 8.82 -9.09 3.30
CA ALA A 47 9.17 -10.47 3.63
C ALA A 47 10.65 -10.67 4.02
N ARG A 48 11.54 -9.80 3.53
CA ARG A 48 12.96 -9.82 3.90
C ARG A 48 13.22 -9.11 5.22
N LEU A 49 12.49 -8.02 5.49
CA LEU A 49 12.60 -7.23 6.72
C LEU A 49 11.93 -7.90 7.91
N GLU A 50 10.79 -8.57 7.71
CA GLU A 50 10.01 -9.27 8.74
C GLU A 50 9.67 -10.69 8.24
N PRO A 51 10.65 -11.61 8.21
CA PRO A 51 10.44 -12.99 7.71
C PRO A 51 9.43 -13.79 8.52
N TYR A 52 9.27 -13.47 9.81
CA TYR A 52 8.26 -14.03 10.70
C TYR A 52 7.55 -12.89 11.45
N PRO A 53 6.29 -13.07 11.89
CA PRO A 53 5.56 -12.02 12.61
C PRO A 53 6.37 -11.47 13.80
N GLY A 54 6.69 -10.18 13.76
CA GLY A 54 7.44 -9.48 14.82
C GLY A 54 8.94 -9.78 14.90
N VAL A 55 9.51 -10.58 13.99
CA VAL A 55 10.94 -10.88 13.94
C VAL A 55 11.56 -10.11 12.78
N TYR A 56 12.45 -9.17 13.07
CA TYR A 56 13.04 -8.29 12.05
C TYR A 56 14.49 -8.66 11.70
N ASP A 57 14.79 -8.78 10.40
CA ASP A 57 16.14 -8.93 9.83
C ASP A 57 16.50 -7.64 9.06
N THR A 58 17.15 -6.71 9.76
CA THR A 58 17.48 -5.36 9.24
C THR A 58 18.93 -5.18 8.81
N ALA A 59 19.82 -6.11 9.20
CA ALA A 59 21.27 -5.95 9.06
C ALA A 59 21.71 -5.71 7.60
N TRP A 60 21.04 -6.35 6.65
CA TRP A 60 21.31 -6.16 5.23
C TRP A 60 20.96 -4.74 4.75
N LEU A 61 19.87 -4.16 5.26
CA LEU A 61 19.43 -2.83 4.88
C LEU A 61 20.32 -1.77 5.53
N ASP A 62 20.78 -2.00 6.76
CA ASP A 62 21.82 -1.16 7.38
C ASP A 62 23.05 -1.05 6.47
N ASP A 63 23.60 -2.19 6.03
CA ASP A 63 24.79 -2.26 5.15
C ASP A 63 24.56 -1.55 3.80
N VAL A 64 23.39 -1.78 3.18
CA VAL A 64 23.00 -1.10 1.94
C VAL A 64 22.96 0.42 2.11
N LEU A 65 22.33 0.92 3.17
CA LEU A 65 22.20 2.35 3.41
C LEU A 65 23.55 3.00 3.69
N ASP A 66 24.43 2.33 4.44
CA ASP A 66 25.80 2.80 4.69
C ASP A 66 26.63 2.87 3.42
N ARG A 67 26.55 1.84 2.56
CA ARG A 67 27.26 1.81 1.27
C ARG A 67 26.76 2.89 0.32
N LEU A 68 25.45 3.09 0.21
CA LEU A 68 24.87 4.17 -0.59
C LEU A 68 25.31 5.55 -0.06
N HIS A 69 25.33 5.73 1.27
CA HIS A 69 25.80 6.96 1.89
C HIS A 69 27.28 7.26 1.60
N ALA A 70 28.16 6.28 1.81
CA ALA A 70 29.57 6.36 1.40
C ALA A 70 29.73 6.51 -0.13
N GLY A 71 28.71 6.05 -0.86
CA GLY A 71 28.47 6.24 -2.26
C GLY A 71 28.19 7.69 -2.68
N GLY A 72 27.82 8.56 -1.75
CA GLY A 72 27.26 9.88 -2.06
C GLY A 72 25.86 9.80 -2.70
N VAL A 73 25.18 8.66 -2.59
CA VAL A 73 23.82 8.42 -3.07
C VAL A 73 22.86 8.57 -1.89
N ARG A 74 21.88 9.46 -2.02
CA ARG A 74 20.80 9.62 -1.03
C ARG A 74 19.71 8.58 -1.26
N VAL A 75 18.86 8.38 -0.26
CA VAL A 75 17.86 7.32 -0.27
C VAL A 75 16.47 7.85 -0.02
N LEU A 76 15.54 7.46 -0.91
CA LEU A 76 14.11 7.46 -0.63
C LEU A 76 13.77 6.08 -0.06
N LEU A 77 13.65 5.99 1.26
CA LEU A 77 13.42 4.70 1.93
C LEU A 77 11.95 4.35 1.84
N ALA A 78 11.62 3.20 1.28
CA ALA A 78 10.23 2.78 1.22
C ALA A 78 9.73 2.25 2.57
N THR A 79 8.43 2.37 2.80
CA THR A 79 7.78 1.73 3.96
C THR A 79 7.69 0.21 3.82
N ALA A 80 8.05 -0.33 2.66
CA ALA A 80 7.98 -1.75 2.30
C ALA A 80 6.57 -2.37 2.33
N THR A 81 5.51 -1.59 2.60
CA THR A 81 4.14 -2.10 2.80
C THR A 81 3.38 -2.43 1.52
N ALA A 82 4.01 -2.30 0.35
CA ALA A 82 3.38 -2.47 -0.96
C ALA A 82 2.87 -3.89 -1.23
N SER A 83 3.52 -4.91 -0.68
CA SER A 83 3.12 -6.31 -0.84
C SER A 83 3.42 -7.09 0.45
N PRO A 84 2.41 -7.57 1.17
CA PRO A 84 2.62 -8.33 2.40
C PRO A 84 3.27 -9.69 2.19
N PRO A 85 4.02 -10.20 3.19
CA PRO A 85 4.59 -11.54 3.16
C PRO A 85 3.52 -12.63 3.25
N VAL A 86 3.90 -13.84 2.86
CA VAL A 86 3.00 -15.01 2.86
C VAL A 86 2.44 -15.32 4.25
N TRP A 87 3.22 -15.13 5.32
CA TRP A 87 2.73 -15.39 6.68
C TRP A 87 1.51 -14.53 7.01
N LEU A 88 1.48 -13.27 6.56
CA LEU A 88 0.33 -12.39 6.85
C LEU A 88 -0.93 -12.94 6.18
N ALA A 89 -0.82 -13.35 4.91
CA ALA A 89 -1.94 -13.92 4.17
C ALA A 89 -2.45 -15.27 4.74
N ARG A 90 -1.56 -16.05 5.38
CA ARG A 90 -1.90 -17.38 5.92
C ARG A 90 -2.45 -17.30 7.33
N ASP A 91 -1.85 -16.46 8.17
CA ASP A 91 -2.26 -16.29 9.56
C ASP A 91 -3.48 -15.37 9.67
N PHE A 92 -3.62 -14.42 8.74
CA PHE A 92 -4.68 -13.41 8.70
C PHE A 92 -5.32 -13.35 7.31
N PRO A 93 -6.08 -14.39 6.91
CA PRO A 93 -6.67 -14.45 5.57
C PRO A 93 -7.67 -13.32 5.31
N ASP A 94 -8.23 -12.69 6.35
CA ASP A 94 -9.08 -11.50 6.30
C ASP A 94 -8.38 -10.28 5.69
N THR A 95 -7.04 -10.24 5.69
CA THR A 95 -6.30 -9.17 4.98
C THR A 95 -6.43 -9.27 3.48
N LEU A 96 -6.72 -10.46 2.92
CA LEU A 96 -6.76 -10.67 1.48
C LEU A 96 -8.01 -10.01 0.85
N PRO A 97 -7.86 -9.34 -0.30
CA PRO A 97 -8.97 -8.69 -0.96
C PRO A 97 -9.98 -9.70 -1.51
N VAL A 98 -11.23 -9.27 -1.62
CA VAL A 98 -12.33 -10.03 -2.22
C VAL A 98 -12.77 -9.30 -3.50
N SER A 99 -12.82 -10.02 -4.61
CA SER A 99 -13.29 -9.49 -5.89
C SER A 99 -14.81 -9.24 -5.90
N GLU A 100 -15.29 -8.53 -6.92
CA GLU A 100 -16.73 -8.27 -7.13
C GLU A 100 -17.59 -9.56 -7.11
N ASN A 101 -17.02 -10.68 -7.56
CA ASN A 101 -17.68 -11.99 -7.61
C ASN A 101 -17.63 -12.76 -6.28
N GLY A 102 -17.11 -12.17 -5.20
CA GLY A 102 -16.95 -12.83 -3.92
C GLY A 102 -15.75 -13.79 -3.84
N VAL A 103 -14.89 -13.81 -4.87
CA VAL A 103 -13.66 -14.63 -4.85
C VAL A 103 -12.56 -13.89 -4.09
N ARG A 104 -12.02 -14.52 -3.04
CA ARG A 104 -10.83 -14.04 -2.32
C ARG A 104 -9.61 -14.15 -3.24
N LEU A 105 -8.88 -13.05 -3.40
CA LEU A 105 -7.66 -12.98 -4.20
C LEU A 105 -6.49 -13.53 -3.37
N GLU A 106 -5.79 -14.50 -3.93
CA GLU A 106 -4.79 -15.29 -3.22
C GLU A 106 -3.38 -14.67 -3.30
N PHE A 107 -2.49 -15.06 -2.37
CA PHE A 107 -1.08 -14.72 -2.46
C PHE A 107 -0.42 -15.33 -3.72
N GLY A 108 0.46 -14.58 -4.37
CA GLY A 108 1.20 -15.05 -5.55
C GLY A 108 1.64 -13.96 -6.53
N SER A 109 1.22 -12.72 -6.31
CA SER A 109 1.63 -11.55 -7.10
C SER A 109 2.04 -10.37 -6.19
N ARG A 110 1.36 -9.22 -6.25
CA ARG A 110 1.60 -8.05 -5.41
C ARG A 110 0.30 -7.32 -5.04
N GLN A 111 0.36 -6.50 -4.00
CA GLN A 111 -0.78 -5.73 -3.46
C GLN A 111 -1.97 -6.58 -2.98
N GLN A 112 -1.75 -7.84 -2.61
CA GLN A 112 -2.78 -8.72 -2.04
C GLN A 112 -3.18 -8.30 -0.60
N TYR A 113 -3.74 -7.10 -0.47
CA TYR A 113 -4.36 -6.61 0.76
C TYR A 113 -5.65 -5.85 0.46
N SER A 114 -6.66 -5.99 1.32
CA SER A 114 -7.84 -5.14 1.31
C SER A 114 -7.49 -3.76 1.89
N PRO A 115 -7.79 -2.65 1.19
CA PRO A 115 -7.55 -1.29 1.70
C PRO A 115 -8.28 -0.96 3.01
N ALA A 116 -9.42 -1.63 3.25
CA ALA A 116 -10.21 -1.43 4.46
C ALA A 116 -9.70 -2.24 5.66
N SER A 117 -8.92 -3.31 5.43
CA SER A 117 -8.53 -4.27 6.46
C SER A 117 -7.79 -3.61 7.63
N ALA A 118 -8.40 -3.67 8.81
CA ALA A 118 -7.81 -3.22 10.07
C ALA A 118 -6.56 -4.03 10.41
N THR A 119 -6.60 -5.35 10.20
CA THR A 119 -5.46 -6.25 10.42
C THR A 119 -4.27 -5.88 9.53
N TYR A 120 -4.47 -5.68 8.22
CA TYR A 120 -3.39 -5.22 7.33
C TYR A 120 -2.82 -3.87 7.81
N ARG A 121 -3.70 -2.92 8.16
CA ARG A 121 -3.30 -1.60 8.65
C ARG A 121 -2.43 -1.70 9.90
N GLU A 122 -2.82 -2.53 10.87
CA GLU A 122 -2.04 -2.76 12.09
C GLU A 122 -0.64 -3.26 11.75
N HIS A 123 -0.53 -4.34 10.98
CA HIS A 123 0.76 -4.93 10.62
C HIS A 123 1.63 -3.98 9.78
N ALA A 124 1.03 -3.25 8.84
CA ALA A 124 1.72 -2.24 8.04
C ALA A 124 2.27 -1.10 8.90
N LEU A 125 1.48 -0.60 9.86
CA LEU A 125 1.91 0.45 10.77
C LEU A 125 3.04 0.01 11.70
N ARG A 126 3.02 -1.24 12.19
CA ARG A 126 4.13 -1.78 13.00
C ARG A 126 5.45 -1.81 12.22
N LEU A 127 5.42 -2.24 10.95
CA LEU A 127 6.60 -2.22 10.10
C LEU A 127 7.10 -0.79 9.87
N VAL A 128 6.18 0.14 9.56
CA VAL A 128 6.49 1.56 9.38
C VAL A 128 7.12 2.16 10.64
N GLU A 129 6.58 1.85 11.82
CA GLU A 129 7.12 2.33 13.09
C GLU A 129 8.54 1.81 13.33
N MET A 130 8.79 0.51 13.11
CA MET A 130 10.13 -0.08 13.20
C MET A 130 11.11 0.62 12.26
N LEU A 131 10.74 0.79 10.98
CA LEU A 131 11.58 1.46 9.98
C LEU A 131 11.86 2.91 10.36
N ALA A 132 10.84 3.65 10.80
CA ALA A 132 10.97 5.05 11.17
C ALA A 132 11.87 5.24 12.41
N GLN A 133 11.71 4.39 13.43
CA GLN A 133 12.54 4.41 14.63
C GLN A 133 14.00 4.07 14.31
N ARG A 134 14.25 3.08 13.45
CA ARG A 134 15.60 2.64 13.09
C ARG A 134 16.32 3.58 12.14
N TYR A 135 15.63 4.04 11.09
CA TYR A 135 16.25 4.71 9.93
C TYR A 135 15.89 6.19 9.81
N GLY A 136 14.97 6.72 10.61
CA GLY A 136 14.48 8.10 10.49
C GLY A 136 15.56 9.18 10.69
N GLN A 137 16.70 8.83 11.28
CA GLN A 137 17.87 9.71 11.44
C GLN A 137 19.09 9.23 10.65
N HIS A 138 18.95 8.20 9.81
CA HIS A 138 20.06 7.66 9.04
C HIS A 138 20.51 8.68 7.98
N PRO A 139 21.81 9.00 7.86
CA PRO A 139 22.27 10.09 7.01
C PRO A 139 22.09 9.84 5.51
N ALA A 140 21.91 8.58 5.08
CA ALA A 140 21.51 8.27 3.70
C ALA A 140 20.08 8.72 3.37
N VAL A 141 19.16 8.64 4.33
CA VAL A 141 17.72 8.78 4.12
C VAL A 141 17.36 10.26 4.01
N GLU A 142 16.80 10.66 2.87
CA GLU A 142 16.36 12.04 2.62
C GLU A 142 14.85 12.17 2.48
N GLY A 143 14.13 11.05 2.38
CA GLY A 143 12.68 11.01 2.27
C GLY A 143 12.13 9.59 2.36
N TRP A 144 10.80 9.50 2.41
CA TRP A 144 10.07 8.24 2.48
C TRP A 144 9.28 8.00 1.20
N HIS A 145 9.34 6.77 0.70
CA HIS A 145 8.47 6.27 -0.36
C HIS A 145 7.34 5.43 0.26
N VAL A 146 6.17 6.03 0.43
CA VAL A 146 5.06 5.38 1.14
C VAL A 146 4.37 4.38 0.23
N ASN A 147 4.38 3.10 0.62
CA ASN A 147 3.82 1.97 -0.13
C ASN A 147 4.40 1.89 -1.56
N ASN A 148 3.58 1.52 -2.54
CA ASN A 148 3.87 1.63 -3.96
C ASN A 148 2.55 1.55 -4.75
N GLU A 149 2.26 2.59 -5.54
CA GLU A 149 1.15 2.60 -6.51
C GLU A 149 -0.21 2.18 -5.91
N TYR A 150 -0.65 2.81 -4.82
CA TYR A 150 -1.96 2.50 -4.21
C TYR A 150 -3.07 2.33 -5.25
N GLY A 151 -3.82 1.22 -5.16
CA GLY A 151 -4.92 0.90 -6.06
C GLY A 151 -4.53 0.35 -7.44
N CYS A 152 -3.25 0.10 -7.73
CA CYS A 152 -2.80 -0.41 -9.03
C CYS A 152 -3.45 -1.76 -9.42
N HIS A 153 -3.54 -2.71 -8.48
CA HIS A 153 -4.16 -4.04 -8.71
C HIS A 153 -5.40 -4.27 -7.86
N VAL A 154 -5.49 -3.58 -6.71
CA VAL A 154 -6.59 -3.69 -5.76
C VAL A 154 -7.07 -2.28 -5.38
N PRO A 155 -7.76 -1.57 -6.29
CA PRO A 155 -8.40 -0.29 -5.96
C PRO A 155 -9.62 -0.49 -5.04
N TYR A 156 -10.22 -1.69 -5.05
CA TYR A 156 -11.40 -2.02 -4.28
C TYR A 156 -11.29 -3.43 -3.70
N SER A 157 -11.95 -3.64 -2.57
CA SER A 157 -12.27 -4.96 -2.05
C SER A 157 -13.75 -5.00 -1.68
N TYR A 158 -14.38 -6.16 -1.87
CA TYR A 158 -15.82 -6.39 -1.66
C TYR A 158 -16.08 -7.24 -0.40
N ASP A 159 -15.15 -7.18 0.57
CA ASP A 159 -15.27 -7.80 1.88
C ASP A 159 -16.16 -6.99 2.84
N GLU A 160 -16.44 -7.56 4.01
CA GLU A 160 -17.34 -6.98 5.01
C GLU A 160 -16.78 -5.70 5.66
N GLU A 161 -15.45 -5.57 5.82
CA GLU A 161 -14.86 -4.34 6.34
C GLU A 161 -14.99 -3.19 5.34
N SER A 162 -14.82 -3.49 4.05
CA SER A 162 -15.04 -2.56 2.95
C SER A 162 -16.51 -2.15 2.85
N ALA A 163 -17.44 -3.08 3.07
CA ALA A 163 -18.87 -2.79 3.17
C ALA A 163 -19.18 -1.83 4.33
N ALA A 164 -18.68 -2.12 5.53
CA ALA A 164 -18.88 -1.28 6.71
C ALA A 164 -18.27 0.13 6.53
N ALA A 165 -17.07 0.21 5.96
CA ALA A 165 -16.41 1.47 5.65
C ALA A 165 -17.19 2.30 4.62
N PHE A 166 -17.74 1.65 3.58
CA PHE A 166 -18.56 2.33 2.58
C PHE A 166 -19.87 2.86 3.15
N ARG A 167 -20.56 2.10 4.01
CA ARG A 167 -21.75 2.59 4.72
C ARG A 167 -21.44 3.82 5.57
N THR A 168 -20.30 3.81 6.27
CA THR A 168 -19.83 4.96 7.06
C THR A 168 -19.56 6.18 6.16
N TRP A 169 -18.91 5.98 5.02
CA TRP A 169 -18.67 7.04 4.03
C TRP A 169 -19.98 7.62 3.47
N LEU A 170 -20.96 6.77 3.17
CA LEU A 170 -22.28 7.17 2.67
C LEU A 170 -23.08 7.96 3.71
N GLN A 171 -23.02 7.54 4.97
CA GLN A 171 -23.62 8.28 6.09
C GLN A 171 -23.03 9.67 6.20
N ALA A 172 -21.70 9.80 6.13
CA ALA A 172 -21.02 11.08 6.17
C ALA A 172 -21.37 11.98 4.97
N ARG A 173 -21.57 11.38 3.80
CA ARG A 173 -21.88 12.10 2.56
C ARG A 173 -23.33 12.58 2.46
N TYR A 174 -24.29 11.73 2.80
CA TYR A 174 -25.71 11.97 2.55
C TYR A 174 -26.49 12.35 3.81
N GLY A 175 -25.97 12.06 5.00
CA GLY A 175 -26.62 12.34 6.28
C GLY A 175 -27.76 11.38 6.60
N THR A 176 -28.71 11.18 5.67
CA THR A 176 -29.85 10.28 5.85
C THR A 176 -30.01 9.31 4.67
N VAL A 177 -30.70 8.18 4.93
CA VAL A 177 -30.94 7.17 3.89
C VAL A 177 -31.94 7.67 2.84
N GLU A 178 -32.84 8.57 3.22
CA GLU A 178 -33.79 9.22 2.28
C GLU A 178 -33.05 10.07 1.26
N GLU A 179 -32.05 10.83 1.69
CA GLU A 179 -31.23 11.64 0.79
C GLU A 179 -30.36 10.77 -0.14
N LEU A 180 -29.81 9.67 0.38
CA LEU A 180 -29.14 8.66 -0.46
C LEU A 180 -30.11 8.10 -1.51
N ASN A 181 -31.30 7.66 -1.09
CA ASN A 181 -32.32 7.12 -2.01
C ASN A 181 -32.70 8.12 -3.09
N ARG A 182 -32.87 9.41 -2.73
CA ARG A 182 -33.15 10.50 -3.67
C ARG A 182 -32.01 10.70 -4.66
N ALA A 183 -30.76 10.73 -4.19
CA ALA A 183 -29.58 10.92 -5.02
C ALA A 183 -29.32 9.74 -5.98
N TRP A 184 -29.51 8.52 -5.50
CA TRP A 184 -29.31 7.29 -6.27
C TRP A 184 -30.49 6.90 -7.15
N GLY A 185 -31.67 7.52 -6.98
CA GLY A 185 -32.86 7.19 -7.75
C GLY A 185 -33.39 5.78 -7.46
N THR A 186 -33.28 5.33 -6.20
CA THR A 186 -33.52 3.92 -5.80
C THR A 186 -34.99 3.47 -5.89
N ALA A 187 -35.93 4.37 -6.18
CA ALA A 187 -37.30 4.00 -6.52
C ALA A 187 -37.37 3.09 -7.76
N PHE A 188 -36.41 3.22 -8.67
CA PHE A 188 -36.29 2.34 -9.83
C PHE A 188 -35.85 0.94 -9.41
N TRP A 189 -36.49 -0.09 -9.99
CA TRP A 189 -36.23 -1.51 -9.70
C TRP A 189 -36.28 -1.89 -8.21
N SER A 190 -37.08 -1.18 -7.42
CA SER A 190 -37.30 -1.50 -5.99
C SER A 190 -36.01 -1.57 -5.17
N GLN A 191 -35.07 -0.65 -5.42
CA GLN A 191 -33.77 -0.59 -4.70
C GLN A 191 -33.81 0.30 -3.45
N LEU A 192 -35.01 0.72 -3.00
CA LEU A 192 -35.16 1.65 -1.88
C LEU A 192 -34.61 1.05 -0.58
N TYR A 193 -33.68 1.77 0.05
CA TYR A 193 -33.09 1.39 1.32
C TYR A 193 -33.84 2.03 2.49
N THR A 194 -34.08 1.31 3.58
CA THR A 194 -34.67 1.83 4.81
C THR A 194 -33.63 2.14 5.89
N SER A 195 -32.37 1.76 5.66
CA SER A 195 -31.22 2.10 6.50
C SER A 195 -29.93 1.95 5.70
N PHE A 196 -28.86 2.61 6.14
CA PHE A 196 -27.53 2.41 5.54
C PHE A 196 -27.00 0.98 5.72
N ASP A 197 -27.48 0.23 6.72
CA ASP A 197 -27.07 -1.16 6.98
C ASP A 197 -27.48 -2.13 5.87
N GLN A 198 -28.44 -1.75 5.03
CA GLN A 198 -28.84 -2.52 3.85
C GLN A 198 -27.99 -2.25 2.61
N VAL A 199 -27.11 -1.24 2.67
CA VAL A 199 -26.25 -0.90 1.54
C VAL A 199 -25.04 -1.81 1.54
N GLU A 200 -24.88 -2.53 0.43
CA GLU A 200 -23.72 -3.34 0.13
C GLU A 200 -22.82 -2.62 -0.89
N PRO A 201 -21.51 -2.95 -0.96
CA PRO A 201 -20.70 -2.68 -2.12
C PRO A 201 -21.40 -3.17 -3.39
N PRO A 202 -21.17 -2.56 -4.56
CA PRO A 202 -21.78 -2.98 -5.80
C PRO A 202 -21.21 -4.33 -6.28
N ARG A 203 -21.51 -5.44 -5.58
CA ARG A 203 -21.10 -6.80 -5.94
C ARG A 203 -21.77 -7.26 -7.23
N ALA A 204 -21.37 -8.42 -7.76
CA ALA A 204 -21.98 -9.00 -8.95
C ALA A 204 -23.51 -9.14 -8.80
N ALA A 205 -24.26 -8.69 -9.80
CA ALA A 205 -25.72 -8.67 -9.82
C ALA A 205 -26.26 -9.31 -11.11
N PRO A 206 -27.54 -9.74 -11.18
CA PRO A 206 -28.10 -10.37 -12.38
C PRO A 206 -28.01 -9.53 -13.66
N THR A 207 -27.95 -8.19 -13.54
CA THR A 207 -27.80 -7.25 -14.66
C THR A 207 -27.19 -5.93 -14.17
N PHE A 208 -27.30 -4.87 -14.98
CA PHE A 208 -26.79 -3.52 -14.70
C PHE A 208 -27.04 -3.06 -13.25
N ARG A 209 -26.00 -2.55 -12.62
CA ARG A 209 -26.03 -1.99 -11.27
C ARG A 209 -26.42 -0.51 -11.29
N ASN A 210 -26.77 0.03 -10.14
CA ASN A 210 -27.08 1.46 -10.02
C ASN A 210 -25.86 2.30 -10.40
N PRO A 211 -25.94 3.17 -11.43
CA PRO A 211 -24.78 3.93 -11.90
C PRO A 211 -24.28 4.94 -10.86
N THR A 212 -25.17 5.46 -10.00
CA THR A 212 -24.79 6.38 -8.94
C THR A 212 -24.09 5.67 -7.79
N GLN A 213 -24.53 4.44 -7.44
CA GLN A 213 -23.81 3.59 -6.50
C GLN A 213 -22.41 3.23 -7.01
N LEU A 214 -22.28 2.87 -8.30
CA LEU A 214 -20.97 2.59 -8.91
C LEU A 214 -20.05 3.81 -8.83
N LEU A 215 -20.55 5.00 -9.17
CA LEU A 215 -19.78 6.24 -9.09
C LEU A 215 -19.37 6.58 -7.66
N ASP A 216 -20.24 6.35 -6.68
CA ASP A 216 -19.90 6.57 -5.27
C ASP A 216 -18.95 5.51 -4.72
N TRP A 217 -19.00 4.27 -5.24
CA TRP A 217 -18.01 3.24 -4.93
C TRP A 217 -16.62 3.61 -5.46
N ASP A 218 -16.53 4.13 -6.70
CA ASP A 218 -15.28 4.64 -7.26
C ASP A 218 -14.73 5.83 -6.45
N ARG A 219 -15.60 6.72 -5.97
CA ARG A 219 -15.20 7.84 -5.09
C ARG A 219 -14.75 7.38 -3.70
N PHE A 220 -15.39 6.33 -3.17
CA PHE A 220 -15.05 5.76 -1.87
C PHE A 220 -13.69 5.05 -1.90
N GLY A 221 -13.36 4.36 -2.99
CA GLY A 221 -12.08 3.67 -3.14
C GLY A 221 -10.88 4.58 -3.44
N SER A 222 -11.09 5.90 -3.51
CA SER A 222 -10.06 6.91 -3.79
C SER A 222 -9.44 7.50 -2.53
#